data_AF-A0A7W0A2W6-F1
#
_entry.id   AF-A0A7W0A2W6-F1
#
_cell.length_a   1.000
_cell.length_b   1.000
_cell.length_c   1.000
_cell.angle_alpha   90.00
_cell.angle_beta   90.00
_cell.angle_gamma   90.00
#
_symmetry.space_group_name_H-M   'P 1'
#
loop_
_entity.id
_entity.type
_entity.pdbx_description
1 polymer ?
#
loop_
_entity_poly.entity_id
_entity_poly.type
_entity_poly.pdbx_seq_one_letter_code
_entity_poly.pdbx_strand_id
1 'polypeptide(L)'
;MPSDRSPHHPETTAGATGTADERASLPYSVPFGEGETRFAMPPGVRGSVVTSSAREALADPAGAAERAIGAPLGSPALGELARGARSVVIAITDATRACPDHLLVPPMLAALARAGVPDT
;
A
#
# COMPACT_ATOMS: atom_id res chain seq x y z
N MET A 1 -16.19 24.96 -12.96
CA MET A 1 -16.19 24.04 -14.10
C MET A 1 -15.86 22.66 -13.56
N PRO A 2 -16.81 21.72 -13.53
CA PRO A 2 -16.59 20.38 -12.99
C PRO A 2 -15.94 19.51 -14.07
N SER A 3 -14.70 19.06 -13.83
CA SER A 3 -14.03 18.10 -14.70
C SER A 3 -14.33 16.69 -14.22
N ASP A 4 -15.22 16.07 -14.99
CA ASP A 4 -15.53 14.66 -15.16
C ASP A 4 -14.47 13.66 -14.64
N ARG A 5 -14.87 12.85 -13.65
CA ARG A 5 -14.19 11.62 -13.25
C ARG A 5 -14.79 10.48 -14.08
N SER A 6 -14.00 9.89 -14.96
CA SER A 6 -14.30 8.61 -15.60
C SER A 6 -13.02 7.73 -15.66
N PRO A 7 -13.16 6.40 -15.71
CA PRO A 7 -12.53 5.50 -14.73
C PRO A 7 -11.16 4.93 -15.14
N HIS A 8 -10.33 4.66 -14.13
CA HIS A 8 -9.22 3.73 -14.22
C HIS A 8 -9.75 2.30 -14.49
N HIS A 9 -9.44 1.72 -15.66
CA HIS A 9 -8.64 0.49 -15.85
C HIS A 9 -8.66 0.04 -17.34
N PRO A 10 -7.63 -0.68 -17.84
CA PRO A 10 -7.37 -2.06 -17.42
C PRO A 10 -5.91 -2.40 -17.09
N GLU A 11 -5.75 -3.25 -16.08
CA GLU A 11 -4.66 -4.21 -15.91
C GLU A 11 -4.41 -5.03 -17.19
N THR A 12 -3.15 -5.12 -17.60
CA THR A 12 -2.52 -6.33 -18.15
C THR A 12 -1.05 -6.02 -18.37
N THR A 13 -0.17 -6.72 -17.66
CA THR A 13 0.88 -7.54 -18.28
C THR A 13 1.42 -8.48 -17.22
N ALA A 14 1.23 -9.76 -17.51
CA ALA A 14 1.73 -10.90 -16.77
C ALA A 14 3.22 -10.76 -16.45
N GLY A 15 3.63 -11.33 -15.32
CA GLY A 15 5.04 -11.51 -14.98
C GLY A 15 5.75 -12.26 -16.09
N ALA A 16 6.52 -11.55 -16.89
CA ALA A 16 7.45 -12.10 -17.84
C ALA A 16 8.86 -11.83 -17.31
N THR A 17 9.50 -12.86 -16.78
CA THR A 17 10.97 -12.92 -16.78
C THR A 17 11.39 -13.13 -18.24
N GLY A 18 11.32 -12.06 -19.03
CA GLY A 18 11.74 -12.05 -20.41
C GLY A 18 13.22 -11.72 -20.47
N THR A 19 14.05 -12.68 -20.84
CA THR A 19 15.33 -12.37 -21.48
C THR A 19 15.00 -11.64 -22.78
N ALA A 20 15.19 -10.32 -22.81
CA ALA A 20 14.95 -9.54 -24.02
C ALA A 20 15.98 -9.93 -25.08
N ASP A 21 15.53 -10.81 -25.98
CA ASP A 21 16.19 -11.17 -27.23
C ASP A 21 16.06 -10.03 -28.25
N GLU A 22 17.08 -9.93 -29.08
CA GLU A 22 17.35 -8.89 -30.07
C GLU A 22 16.27 -8.86 -31.16
N ARG A 23 15.21 -8.06 -30.98
CA ARG A 23 14.47 -7.33 -32.05
C ARG A 23 13.31 -6.52 -31.46
N ALA A 24 13.23 -5.27 -31.92
CA ALA A 24 12.35 -4.16 -31.49
C ALA A 24 12.80 -3.42 -30.22
N SER A 25 13.44 -2.27 -30.46
CA SER A 25 13.73 -1.18 -29.55
C SER A 25 12.44 -0.54 -28.97
N LEU A 26 11.64 -1.29 -28.22
CA LEU A 26 10.55 -0.70 -27.45
C LEU A 26 11.18 0.12 -26.31
N PRO A 27 10.76 1.39 -26.13
CA PRO A 27 11.38 2.25 -25.15
C PRO A 27 11.09 1.74 -23.73
N TYR A 28 12.12 1.72 -22.88
CA TYR A 28 12.01 1.59 -21.43
C TYR A 28 11.14 2.72 -20.90
N SER A 29 10.22 2.43 -19.98
CA SER A 29 9.36 3.42 -19.33
C SER A 29 9.68 3.50 -17.84
N VAL A 30 9.79 4.71 -17.31
CA VAL A 30 10.03 4.96 -15.87
C VAL A 30 9.08 6.06 -15.37
N PRO A 31 8.51 5.93 -14.16
CA PRO A 31 7.74 7.00 -13.54
C PRO A 31 8.58 8.27 -13.39
N PHE A 32 8.05 9.41 -13.81
CA PHE A 32 8.70 10.71 -13.70
C PHE A 32 7.64 11.81 -13.50
N GLY A 33 7.59 12.39 -12.31
CA GLY A 33 6.54 13.35 -11.92
C GLY A 33 5.16 12.68 -11.85
N GLU A 34 4.18 13.25 -12.55
CA GLU A 34 2.81 12.73 -12.62
C GLU A 34 2.60 11.73 -13.77
N GLY A 35 3.65 11.41 -14.53
CA GLY A 35 3.56 10.52 -15.69
C GLY A 35 4.77 9.61 -15.82
N GLU A 36 5.12 9.31 -17.06
CA GLU A 36 6.25 8.44 -17.39
C GLU A 36 7.18 9.09 -18.41
N THR A 37 8.47 8.82 -18.28
CA THR A 37 9.49 9.10 -19.31
C THR A 37 9.86 7.82 -20.03
N ARG A 38 9.97 7.92 -21.36
CA ARG A 38 10.31 6.80 -22.25
C ARG A 38 11.67 7.01 -22.89
N PHE A 39 12.52 6.00 -22.91
CA PHE A 39 13.84 6.06 -23.53
C PHE A 39 14.25 4.73 -24.17
N ALA A 40 15.08 4.78 -25.21
CA ALA A 40 15.69 3.58 -25.79
C ALA A 40 17.13 3.44 -25.29
N MET A 41 17.63 2.20 -25.22
CA MET A 41 19.04 1.97 -24.91
C MET A 41 19.93 2.36 -26.09
N PRO A 42 21.08 3.01 -25.84
CA PRO A 42 22.07 3.24 -26.88
C PRO A 42 22.58 1.91 -27.47
N PRO A 43 23.04 1.91 -28.73
CA PRO A 43 23.67 0.74 -29.33
C PRO A 43 24.83 0.22 -28.47
N GLY A 44 24.90 -1.10 -28.28
CA GLY A 44 25.94 -1.75 -27.48
C GLY A 44 25.71 -1.74 -25.96
N VAL A 45 24.66 -1.07 -25.47
CA VAL A 45 24.26 -1.09 -24.05
C VAL A 45 23.15 -2.09 -23.83
N ARG A 46 23.31 -2.96 -22.82
CA ARG A 46 22.28 -3.92 -22.38
C ARG A 46 21.67 -3.46 -21.06
N GLY A 47 20.35 -3.43 -21.00
CA GLY A 47 19.59 -3.12 -19.79
C GLY A 47 18.66 -4.26 -19.41
N SER A 48 18.47 -4.45 -18.10
CA SER A 48 17.45 -5.33 -17.53
C SER A 48 16.45 -4.50 -16.74
N VAL A 49 15.18 -4.90 -16.79
CA VAL A 49 14.13 -4.34 -15.95
C VAL A 49 13.94 -5.27 -14.76
N VAL A 50 14.00 -4.72 -13.55
CA VAL A 50 13.74 -5.44 -12.30
C VAL A 50 12.54 -4.79 -11.63
N THR A 51 11.48 -5.56 -11.40
CA THR A 51 10.26 -5.12 -10.73
C THR A 51 10.04 -5.90 -9.44
N SER A 52 9.24 -5.33 -8.53
CA SER A 52 8.72 -6.09 -7.41
C SER A 52 7.76 -7.18 -7.90
N SER A 53 7.68 -8.26 -7.14
CA SER A 53 6.61 -9.24 -7.34
C SER A 53 5.26 -8.58 -7.07
N ALA A 54 4.35 -8.69 -8.02
CA ALA A 54 2.97 -8.25 -7.83
C ALA A 54 2.33 -9.04 -6.68
N ARG A 55 1.55 -8.34 -5.87
CA ARG A 55 0.63 -8.95 -4.90
C ARG A 55 -0.78 -8.50 -5.22
N GLU A 56 -1.71 -9.42 -5.11
CA GLU A 56 -3.11 -9.12 -5.29
C GLU A 56 -3.58 -8.17 -4.18
N ALA A 57 -4.36 -7.16 -4.55
CA ALA A 57 -4.96 -6.26 -3.59
C ALA A 57 -5.99 -7.03 -2.73
N LEU A 58 -6.13 -6.61 -1.47
CA LEU A 58 -7.16 -7.18 -0.61
C LEU A 58 -8.55 -6.78 -1.12
N ALA A 59 -9.45 -7.75 -1.25
CA ALA A 59 -10.84 -7.50 -1.64
C ALA A 59 -11.60 -6.64 -0.61
N ASP A 60 -11.26 -6.79 0.67
CA ASP A 60 -11.80 -6.01 1.79
C ASP A 60 -10.66 -5.54 2.71
N PRO A 61 -10.03 -4.40 2.39
CA PRO A 61 -8.94 -3.84 3.20
C PRO A 61 -9.38 -3.45 4.61
N ALA A 62 -10.61 -2.95 4.78
CA ALA A 62 -11.13 -2.50 6.06
C ALA A 62 -11.33 -3.67 7.03
N GLY A 63 -12.03 -4.72 6.59
CA GLY A 63 -12.20 -5.93 7.41
C GLY A 63 -10.88 -6.67 7.64
N ALA A 64 -9.93 -6.58 6.71
CA ALA A 64 -8.58 -7.13 6.94
C ALA A 64 -7.85 -6.40 8.08
N ALA A 65 -7.94 -5.06 8.14
CA ALA A 65 -7.37 -4.27 9.23
C ALA A 65 -8.04 -4.62 10.58
N GLU A 66 -9.37 -4.71 10.62
CA GLU A 66 -10.12 -5.12 11.81
C GLU A 66 -9.65 -6.49 12.35
N ARG A 67 -9.54 -7.48 11.45
CA ARG A 67 -9.08 -8.82 11.82
C ARG A 67 -7.65 -8.82 12.33
N ALA A 68 -6.75 -8.09 11.67
CA ALA A 68 -5.35 -8.03 12.06
C ALA A 68 -5.16 -7.39 13.44
N ILE A 69 -5.92 -6.35 13.77
CA ILE A 69 -5.87 -5.69 15.09
C ILE A 69 -6.50 -6.57 16.17
N GLY A 70 -7.54 -7.33 15.83
CA GLY A 70 -8.21 -8.26 16.76
C GLY A 70 -7.41 -9.52 17.07
N ALA A 71 -6.55 -9.97 16.16
CA ALA A 71 -5.76 -11.20 16.29
C ALA A 71 -4.27 -10.93 15.98
N PRO A 72 -3.52 -10.27 16.89
CA PRO A 72 -2.13 -9.93 16.66
C PRO A 72 -1.21 -11.15 16.64
N LEU A 73 -0.08 -11.01 15.95
CA LEU A 73 0.95 -12.05 15.88
C LEU A 73 1.98 -11.85 17.00
N GLY A 74 2.08 -12.83 17.89
CA GLY A 74 3.15 -12.87 18.90
C GLY A 74 3.04 -11.84 20.02
N SER A 75 1.88 -11.22 20.22
CA SER A 75 1.60 -10.34 21.36
C SER A 75 0.16 -10.52 21.88
N PRO A 76 -0.15 -10.03 23.09
CA PRO A 76 -1.53 -9.91 23.56
C PRO A 76 -2.35 -8.95 22.67
N ALA A 77 -3.67 -9.11 22.69
CA ALA A 77 -4.60 -8.22 21.99
C ALA A 77 -4.51 -6.78 22.51
N LEU A 78 -4.75 -5.78 21.64
CA LEU A 78 -4.68 -4.37 22.01
C LEU A 78 -5.54 -4.02 23.23
N GLY A 79 -6.73 -4.61 23.34
CA GLY A 79 -7.60 -4.39 24.49
C GLY A 79 -7.06 -4.95 25.80
N GLU A 80 -6.28 -6.03 25.76
CA GLU A 80 -5.63 -6.59 26.94
C GLU A 80 -4.48 -5.72 27.42
N LEU A 81 -3.73 -5.14 26.46
CA LEU A 81 -2.63 -4.21 26.73
C LEU A 81 -3.15 -2.88 27.30
N ALA A 82 -4.30 -2.41 26.82
CA ALA A 82 -4.90 -1.14 27.22
C ALA A 82 -5.75 -1.21 28.50
N ARG A 83 -5.93 -2.39 29.09
CA ARG A 83 -6.77 -2.57 30.29
C ARG A 83 -6.26 -1.73 31.45
N GLY A 84 -7.12 -0.82 31.94
CA GLY A 84 -6.80 0.10 33.03
C GLY A 84 -5.94 1.31 32.60
N ALA A 85 -5.66 1.48 31.32
CA ALA A 85 -4.99 2.66 30.80
C ALA A 85 -5.91 3.88 30.90
N ARG A 86 -5.35 4.98 31.41
CA ARG A 86 -6.05 6.28 31.48
C ARG A 86 -5.79 7.17 30.27
N SER A 87 -4.69 6.90 29.56
CA SER A 87 -4.28 7.60 28.35
C SER A 87 -3.48 6.65 27.47
N VAL A 88 -3.55 6.90 26.17
CA VAL A 88 -2.83 6.14 25.14
C VAL A 88 -2.32 7.11 24.08
N VAL A 89 -1.27 6.71 23.36
CA VAL A 89 -0.73 7.47 22.24
C VAL A 89 -0.70 6.54 21.04
N ILE A 90 -1.30 6.98 19.93
CA ILE A 90 -1.21 6.31 18.63
C ILE A 90 -0.19 7.10 17.81
N ALA A 91 0.97 6.51 17.55
CA ALA A 91 1.94 7.10 16.64
C ALA A 91 1.55 6.77 15.20
N ILE A 92 1.19 7.80 14.43
CA ILE A 92 0.87 7.70 13.00
C ILE A 92 2.04 8.19 12.16
N THR A 93 2.14 7.69 10.92
CA THR A 93 3.15 8.18 9.98
C THR A 93 2.84 9.60 9.52
N ASP A 94 3.86 10.32 9.03
CA ASP A 94 3.67 11.64 8.46
C ASP A 94 2.99 11.59 7.08
N ALA A 95 2.59 12.76 6.57
CA ALA A 95 1.84 12.89 5.32
C ALA A 95 2.62 12.44 4.07
N THR A 96 3.95 12.27 4.16
CA THR A 96 4.77 11.77 3.04
C THR A 96 4.70 10.24 2.88
N ARG A 97 4.04 9.53 3.82
CA ARG A 97 3.81 8.10 3.72
C ARG A 97 2.42 7.81 3.18
N ALA A 98 2.36 6.92 2.20
CA ALA A 98 1.12 6.34 1.72
C ALA A 98 0.59 5.26 2.69
N CYS A 99 0.56 5.55 3.99
CA CYS A 99 -0.02 4.66 4.99
C CYS A 99 -1.55 4.80 4.96
N PRO A 100 -2.32 3.71 4.91
CA PRO A 100 -3.77 3.77 4.91
C PRO A 100 -4.32 4.00 6.33
N ASP A 101 -3.97 5.12 6.97
CA ASP A 101 -4.36 5.41 8.37
C ASP A 101 -5.88 5.44 8.57
N HIS A 102 -6.63 5.86 7.54
CA HIS A 102 -8.09 5.83 7.52
C HIS A 102 -8.68 4.41 7.64
N LEU A 103 -7.91 3.36 7.33
CA LEU A 103 -8.30 1.96 7.54
C LEU A 103 -7.78 1.41 8.86
N LEU A 104 -6.62 1.86 9.33
CA LEU A 104 -5.92 1.28 10.49
C LEU A 104 -6.37 1.91 11.82
N VAL A 105 -6.58 3.22 11.86
CA VAL A 105 -6.88 3.95 13.11
C VAL A 105 -8.27 3.64 13.65
N PRO A 106 -9.36 3.61 12.84
CA PRO A 106 -10.70 3.34 13.37
C PRO A 106 -10.82 2.01 14.16
N PRO A 107 -10.33 0.86 13.66
CA PRO A 107 -10.37 -0.39 14.44
C PRO A 107 -9.50 -0.37 15.70
N MET A 108 -8.39 0.37 15.73
CA MET A 108 -7.60 0.57 16.95
C MET A 108 -8.40 1.35 18.00
N LEU A 109 -9.00 2.47 17.61
CA LEU A 109 -9.85 3.28 18.49
C LEU A 109 -11.02 2.46 19.03
N ALA A 110 -11.69 1.68 18.17
CA ALA A 110 -12.78 0.80 18.60
C ALA A 110 -12.31 -0.26 19.63
N ALA A 111 -11.11 -0.82 19.46
CA ALA A 111 -10.54 -1.76 20.41
C ALA A 111 -10.18 -1.11 21.76
N LEU A 112 -9.63 0.10 21.73
CA LEU A 112 -9.29 0.88 22.92
C LEU A 112 -10.54 1.33 23.68
N ALA A 113 -11.58 1.78 22.98
CA ALA A 113 -12.87 2.13 23.57
C ALA A 113 -13.51 0.92 24.28
N ARG A 114 -13.48 -0.27 23.64
CA ARG A 114 -13.94 -1.53 24.28
C ARG A 114 -13.13 -1.91 25.52
N ALA A 115 -11.86 -1.52 25.58
CA ALA A 115 -11.01 -1.73 26.75
C ALA A 115 -11.24 -0.71 27.88
N GLY A 116 -12.15 0.25 27.66
CA GLY A 116 -12.50 1.27 28.65
C GLY A 116 -11.54 2.47 28.67
N VAL A 117 -10.74 2.68 27.62
CA VAL A 117 -9.94 3.89 27.49
C VAL A 117 -10.88 5.08 27.25
N PRO A 118 -10.79 6.15 28.05
CA PRO A 118 -11.65 7.33 27.90
C PRO A 118 -11.44 8.04 26.55
N ASP A 119 -12.55 8.50 25.97
CA ASP A 119 -12.60 9.37 24.79
C ASP A 119 -12.95 10.78 25.29
N THR A 120 -11.94 11.54 25.70
CA THR A 120 -12.09 12.86 26.36
C THR A 120 -11.26 13.92 25.69
#